data_AF-A0A6L5EKI0-F1
#
_entry.id   AF-A0A6L5EKI0-F1
#
_cell.length_a   1.000
_cell.length_b   1.000
_cell.length_c   1.000
_cell.angle_alpha   90.00
_cell.angle_beta   90.00
_cell.angle_gamma   90.00
#
_symmetry.space_group_name_H-M   'P 1'
#
loop_
_entity.id
_entity.type
_entity.pdbx_description
1 polymer ?
#
loop_
_entity_poly.entity_id
_entity_poly.type
_entity_poly.pdbx_seq_one_letter_code
_entity_poly.pdbx_strand_id
1 'polypeptide(L)'
;VAGALYGNALRDGVPASWAAGINFSARGLLRIAVAFFGLRVSLQEIAEVGWSGLIVSLLVVSSTLLIGLWCGMKLFKLDRDTALLTAAGSAICGAAAVLAFESALRSAPHKSAMAVGSVVLFGTLSM
;
A
#
# COMPACT_ATOMS: atom_id res chain seq x y z
N VAL A 1 -12.60 0.27 8.12
CA VAL A 1 -13.94 0.88 7.89
C VAL A 1 -14.22 2.09 8.79
N ALA A 2 -14.21 1.96 10.12
CA ALA A 2 -14.47 3.09 11.04
C ALA A 2 -13.55 4.31 10.83
N GLY A 3 -12.24 4.11 10.66
CA GLY A 3 -11.31 5.21 10.37
C GLY A 3 -11.53 5.90 9.02
N ALA A 4 -11.98 5.16 8.00
CA ALA A 4 -12.31 5.72 6.68
C ALA A 4 -13.63 6.50 6.73
N LEU A 5 -14.63 6.00 7.46
CA LEU A 5 -15.88 6.72 7.74
C LEU A 5 -15.62 8.00 8.53
N TYR A 6 -14.81 7.92 9.58
CA TYR A 6 -14.45 9.08 10.41
C TYR A 6 -13.68 10.14 9.61
N GLY A 7 -12.68 9.73 8.82
CA GLY A 7 -11.92 10.65 7.96
C GLY A 7 -12.76 11.28 6.83
N ASN A 8 -13.73 10.56 6.27
CA ASN A 8 -14.60 11.09 5.22
C ASN A 8 -15.74 11.95 5.77
N ALA A 9 -16.24 11.67 6.98
CA ALA A 9 -17.30 12.44 7.65
C ALA A 9 -16.83 13.77 8.25
N LEU A 10 -15.55 13.88 8.62
CA LEU A 10 -14.95 15.08 9.23
C LEU A 10 -14.06 15.88 8.25
N ARG A 11 -14.26 15.72 6.93
CA ARG A 11 -13.40 16.29 5.88
C ARG A 11 -13.18 17.82 6.00
N ASP A 12 -14.14 18.55 6.54
CA ASP A 12 -14.08 20.01 6.77
C ASP A 12 -13.72 20.41 8.23
N GLY A 13 -13.50 19.44 9.12
CA GLY A 13 -13.32 19.64 10.56
C GLY A 13 -12.00 19.12 11.15
N VAL A 14 -11.07 18.61 10.33
CA VAL A 14 -9.78 18.12 10.85
C VAL A 14 -8.86 19.30 11.17
N PRO A 15 -8.51 19.54 12.45
CA PRO A 15 -7.60 20.62 12.80
C PRO A 15 -6.21 20.35 12.20
N ALA A 16 -5.54 21.39 11.67
CA ALA A 16 -4.18 21.27 11.13
C ALA A 16 -3.18 20.70 12.16
N SER A 17 -3.46 20.83 13.46
CA SER A 17 -2.66 20.23 14.54
C SER A 17 -2.65 18.70 14.53
N TRP A 18 -3.66 18.05 13.95
CA TRP A 18 -3.76 16.57 13.89
C TRP A 18 -3.00 15.98 12.69
N ALA A 19 -2.74 16.79 11.66
CA ALA A 19 -2.02 16.36 10.47
C ALA A 19 -0.59 15.87 10.80
N ALA A 20 0.07 16.53 11.77
CA ALA A 20 1.38 16.13 12.26
C ALA A 20 1.34 14.73 12.93
N GLY A 21 0.33 14.47 13.75
CA GLY A 21 0.12 13.17 14.39
C GLY A 21 -0.17 12.05 13.39
N ILE A 22 -1.05 12.32 12.41
CA ILE A 22 -1.39 11.36 11.36
C ILE A 22 -0.15 10.98 10.54
N ASN A 23 0.66 11.97 10.14
CA ASN A 23 1.87 11.70 9.38
C ASN A 23 2.92 10.92 10.19
N PHE A 24 3.05 11.20 11.50
CA PHE A 24 3.92 10.45 12.39
C PHE A 24 3.50 8.98 12.49
N SER A 25 2.20 8.70 12.67
CA SER A 25 1.69 7.33 12.71
C SER A 25 1.84 6.61 11.37
N ALA A 26 1.48 7.27 10.26
CA ALA A 26 1.51 6.67 8.93
C ALA A 26 2.93 6.33 8.45
N ARG A 27 3.95 7.08 8.87
CA ARG A 27 5.33 6.86 8.44
C ARG A 27 6.21 6.24 9.52
N GLY A 28 6.25 6.83 10.71
CA GLY A 28 7.13 6.40 11.80
C GLY A 28 6.67 5.08 12.39
N LEU A 29 5.42 5.04 12.86
CA LEU A 29 4.88 3.86 13.53
C LEU A 29 4.74 2.67 12.57
N LEU A 30 4.32 2.93 11.32
CA LEU A 30 4.17 1.89 10.31
C LEU A 30 5.51 1.21 9.98
N ARG A 31 6.61 1.97 9.87
CA ARG A 31 7.94 1.39 9.59
C ARG A 31 8.42 0.51 10.74
N ILE A 32 8.19 0.93 11.98
CA ILE A 32 8.52 0.13 13.17
C ILE A 32 7.68 -1.16 13.15
N ALA A 33 6.39 -1.08 12.84
CA ALA A 33 5.51 -2.23 12.75
C ALA A 33 5.98 -3.23 11.67
N VAL A 34 6.37 -2.76 10.49
CA VAL A 34 6.89 -3.63 9.42
C VAL A 34 8.22 -4.29 9.83
N ALA A 35 9.11 -3.57 10.50
CA ALA A 35 10.36 -4.14 11.01
C ALA A 35 10.11 -5.24 12.05
N PHE A 36 9.21 -5.01 13.00
CA PHE A 36 8.79 -6.02 13.99
C PHE A 36 8.02 -7.18 13.36
N PHE A 37 7.21 -6.92 12.33
CA PHE A 37 6.51 -7.97 11.60
C PHE A 37 7.49 -8.93 10.94
N GLY A 38 8.56 -8.42 10.33
CA GLY A 38 9.64 -9.24 9.79
C GLY A 38 10.34 -10.10 10.85
N LEU A 39 10.53 -9.56 12.07
CA LEU A 39 11.10 -10.32 13.19
C LEU A 39 10.15 -11.40 13.72
N ARG A 40 8.83 -11.19 13.60
CA ARG A 40 7.78 -12.13 14.04
C ARG A 40 7.56 -13.28 13.09
N VAL A 41 7.89 -13.13 11.80
CA VAL A 41 7.87 -14.25 10.85
C VAL A 41 8.89 -15.29 11.30
N SER A 42 8.43 -16.50 11.64
CA SER A 42 9.35 -17.53 12.12
C SER A 42 10.25 -17.98 10.98
N LEU A 43 11.55 -18.12 11.27
CA LEU A 43 12.49 -18.76 10.35
C LEU A 43 12.02 -20.17 9.95
N GLN A 44 11.18 -20.81 10.76
CA GLN A 44 10.55 -22.09 10.46
C GLN A 44 9.46 -21.97 9.38
N GLU A 45 8.62 -20.92 9.41
CA GLU A 45 7.62 -20.67 8.35
C GLU A 45 8.32 -20.40 7.01
N ILE A 46 9.43 -19.65 7.04
CA ILE A 46 10.26 -19.40 5.85
C ILE A 46 10.91 -20.69 5.35
N ALA A 47 11.35 -21.57 6.25
CA ALA A 47 11.94 -22.86 5.89
C ALA A 47 10.92 -23.86 5.32
N GLU A 48 9.70 -23.89 5.85
CA GLU A 48 8.60 -24.73 5.37
C GLU A 48 8.08 -24.28 4.00
N VAL A 49 7.91 -22.96 3.81
CA VAL A 49 7.51 -22.38 2.52
C VAL A 49 8.68 -22.45 1.51
N GLY A 50 9.91 -22.36 2.00
CA GLY A 50 11.14 -22.57 1.25
C GLY A 50 11.27 -21.74 -0.03
N TRP A 51 12.01 -22.28 -0.99
CA TRP A 51 12.26 -21.66 -2.30
C TRP A 51 11.00 -21.57 -3.18
N SER A 52 10.05 -22.50 -3.01
CA SER A 52 8.83 -22.56 -3.83
C SER A 52 7.92 -21.38 -3.56
N GLY A 53 7.65 -21.02 -2.30
CA GLY A 53 6.81 -19.85 -2.01
C GLY A 53 7.48 -18.53 -2.36
N LEU A 54 8.81 -18.46 -2.31
CA LEU A 54 9.55 -17.28 -2.77
C LEU A 54 9.42 -17.07 -4.27
N ILE A 55 9.54 -18.14 -5.08
CA ILE A 55 9.30 -18.07 -6.53
C ILE A 55 7.86 -17.67 -6.83
N VAL A 56 6.88 -18.29 -6.18
CA VAL A 56 5.46 -17.99 -6.43
C VAL A 56 5.16 -16.53 -6.07
N SER A 57 5.62 -16.06 -4.93
CA SER A 57 5.46 -14.67 -4.51
C SER A 57 6.10 -13.71 -5.51
N LEU A 58 7.33 -14.01 -5.96
CA LEU A 58 8.02 -13.19 -6.94
C LEU A 58 7.27 -13.16 -8.27
N LEU A 59 6.74 -14.29 -8.72
CA LEU A 59 5.98 -14.40 -9.97
C LEU A 59 4.65 -13.65 -9.87
N VAL A 60 3.89 -13.84 -8.78
CA VAL A 60 2.60 -13.16 -8.55
C VAL A 60 2.81 -11.64 -8.45
N VAL A 61 3.78 -11.19 -7.65
CA VAL A 61 4.07 -9.75 -7.52
C VAL A 61 4.52 -9.18 -8.86
N SER A 62 5.48 -9.82 -9.54
CA SER A 62 6.00 -9.31 -10.81
C SER A 62 4.94 -9.27 -11.90
N SER A 63 4.14 -10.34 -12.04
CA SER A 63 3.06 -10.41 -13.02
C SER A 63 1.97 -9.38 -12.72
N THR A 64 1.51 -9.27 -11.48
CA THR A 64 0.49 -8.30 -11.09
C THR A 64 0.97 -6.87 -11.28
N LEU A 65 2.23 -6.58 -10.96
CA LEU A 65 2.81 -5.25 -11.09
C LEU A 65 2.99 -4.87 -12.57
N LEU A 66 3.46 -5.80 -13.42
CA LEU A 66 3.56 -5.60 -14.87
C LEU A 66 2.19 -5.40 -15.53
N ILE A 67 1.22 -6.28 -15.23
CA ILE A 67 -0.14 -6.20 -15.76
C ILE A 67 -0.81 -4.92 -15.26
N GLY A 68 -0.68 -4.61 -13.97
CA GLY A 68 -1.25 -3.41 -13.35
C GLY A 68 -0.69 -2.12 -13.94
N LEU A 69 0.62 -2.04 -14.17
CA LEU A 69 1.27 -0.92 -14.85
C LEU A 69 0.80 -0.81 -16.30
N TRP A 70 0.78 -1.92 -17.03
CA TRP A 70 0.42 -1.92 -18.44
C TRP A 70 -1.06 -1.53 -18.63
N CYS A 71 -1.97 -2.13 -17.86
CA CYS A 71 -3.38 -1.78 -17.87
C CYS A 71 -3.61 -0.34 -17.38
N GLY A 72 -2.94 0.08 -16.30
CA GLY A 72 -3.08 1.43 -15.74
C GLY A 72 -2.63 2.53 -16.72
N MET A 73 -1.49 2.34 -17.39
CA MET A 73 -0.98 3.30 -18.36
C MET A 73 -1.73 3.24 -19.69
N LYS A 74 -2.04 2.04 -20.19
CA LYS A 74 -2.59 1.87 -21.55
C LYS A 74 -4.11 2.02 -21.61
N LEU A 75 -4.83 1.54 -20.60
CA LEU A 75 -6.29 1.55 -20.56
C LEU A 75 -6.83 2.79 -19.84
N PHE A 76 -6.19 3.16 -18.72
CA PHE A 76 -6.62 4.28 -17.87
C PHE A 76 -5.84 5.58 -18.07
N LYS A 77 -4.77 5.60 -18.88
CA LYS A 77 -3.90 6.77 -19.10
C LYS A 77 -3.41 7.41 -17.80
N LEU A 78 -3.16 6.59 -16.79
CA LEU A 78 -2.68 7.06 -15.49
C LEU A 78 -1.21 7.48 -15.55
N ASP A 79 -0.83 8.47 -14.76
CA ASP A 79 0.58 8.81 -14.52
C ASP A 79 1.35 7.60 -14.00
N ARG A 80 2.63 7.49 -14.39
CA ARG A 80 3.51 6.37 -13.99
C ARG A 80 3.52 6.16 -12.48
N ASP A 81 3.60 7.25 -11.72
CA ASP A 81 3.64 7.20 -10.26
C ASP A 81 2.34 6.62 -9.69
N THR A 82 1.17 7.07 -10.16
CA THR A 82 -0.12 6.60 -9.66
C THR A 82 -0.35 5.15 -10.07
N ALA A 83 -0.02 4.78 -11.31
CA ALA A 83 -0.15 3.40 -11.78
C ALA A 83 0.75 2.45 -10.97
N LEU A 84 1.98 2.87 -10.68
CA LEU A 84 2.93 2.08 -9.90
C LEU A 84 2.50 1.96 -8.43
N LEU A 85 2.04 3.05 -7.82
CA LEU A 85 1.53 3.06 -6.45
C LEU A 85 0.31 2.15 -6.30
N THR A 86 -0.67 2.25 -7.20
CA THR A 86 -1.87 1.40 -7.17
C THR A 86 -1.52 -0.07 -7.44
N ALA A 87 -0.68 -0.36 -8.44
CA ALA A 87 -0.27 -1.72 -8.75
C ALA A 87 0.54 -2.37 -7.61
N ALA A 88 1.49 -1.64 -7.02
CA ALA A 88 2.26 -2.12 -5.87
C ALA A 88 1.37 -2.34 -4.64
N GLY A 89 0.41 -1.44 -4.41
CA GLY A 89 -0.61 -1.60 -3.36
C GLY A 89 -1.41 -2.88 -3.54
N SER A 90 -1.93 -3.14 -4.74
CA SER A 90 -2.75 -4.32 -5.03
C SER A 90 -1.97 -5.63 -5.04
N ALA A 91 -0.69 -5.62 -5.44
CA ALA A 91 0.11 -6.85 -5.59
C ALA A 91 0.70 -7.40 -4.29
N ILE A 92 0.88 -6.56 -3.27
CA ILE A 92 1.69 -6.91 -2.08
C ILE A 92 0.80 -7.02 -0.84
N CYS A 93 0.55 -5.90 -0.17
CA CYS A 93 -0.15 -5.89 1.12
C CYS A 93 -1.01 -4.63 1.33
N GLY A 94 -1.45 -4.00 0.23
CA GLY A 94 -2.41 -2.92 0.28
C GLY A 94 -1.80 -1.57 0.62
N ALA A 95 -2.39 -0.88 1.60
CA ALA A 95 -2.02 0.50 1.97
C ALA A 95 -0.56 0.63 2.46
N ALA A 96 -0.04 -0.39 3.15
CA ALA A 96 1.34 -0.37 3.65
C ALA A 96 2.37 -0.33 2.52
N ALA A 97 2.11 -1.07 1.43
CA ALA A 97 2.96 -1.06 0.24
C ALA A 97 2.93 0.32 -0.44
N VAL A 98 1.75 0.94 -0.59
CA VAL A 98 1.64 2.28 -1.20
C VAL A 98 2.45 3.33 -0.44
N LEU A 99 2.37 3.33 0.89
CA LEU A 99 3.10 4.28 1.74
C LEU A 99 4.62 4.08 1.69
N ALA A 100 5.08 2.83 1.60
CA ALA A 100 6.49 2.52 1.41
C ALA A 100 7.00 3.06 0.06
N PHE A 101 6.27 2.77 -1.02
CA PHE A 101 6.62 3.21 -2.37
C PHE A 101 6.52 4.73 -2.54
N GLU A 102 5.54 5.40 -1.92
CA GLU A 102 5.45 6.86 -1.90
C GLU A 102 6.76 7.50 -1.41
N SER A 103 7.34 6.95 -0.35
CA SER A 103 8.58 7.48 0.22
C SER A 103 9.82 7.23 -0.66
N ALA A 104 9.80 6.18 -1.48
CA ALA A 104 10.86 5.87 -2.44
C ALA A 104 10.74 6.69 -3.74
N LEU A 105 9.52 6.87 -4.26
CA LEU A 105 9.23 7.59 -5.51
C LEU A 105 9.11 9.11 -5.31
N ARG A 106 8.99 9.58 -4.06
CA ARG A 106 8.68 10.98 -3.72
C ARG A 106 7.44 11.51 -4.45
N SER A 107 6.45 10.64 -4.65
CA SER A 107 5.21 10.98 -5.33
C SER A 107 4.41 12.02 -4.55
N ALA A 108 3.64 12.84 -5.27
CA ALA A 108 2.78 13.84 -4.64
C ALA A 108 1.73 13.17 -3.73
N PRO A 109 1.46 13.71 -2.53
CA PRO A 109 0.60 13.07 -1.53
C PRO A 109 -0.84 12.84 -2.02
N HIS A 110 -1.32 13.64 -2.97
CA HIS A 110 -2.64 13.44 -3.58
C HIS A 110 -2.73 12.12 -4.38
N LYS A 111 -1.64 11.70 -5.05
CA LYS A 111 -1.60 10.46 -5.86
C LYS A 111 -1.60 9.24 -4.97
N SER A 112 -0.82 9.27 -3.90
CA SER A 112 -0.77 8.20 -2.90
C SER A 112 -2.08 8.05 -2.16
N ALA A 113 -2.72 9.15 -1.76
CA ALA A 113 -4.02 9.11 -1.09
C ALA A 113 -5.10 8.46 -1.98
N MET A 114 -5.13 8.80 -3.27
CA MET A 114 -6.03 8.18 -4.25
C MET A 114 -5.76 6.68 -4.41
N ALA A 115 -4.49 6.29 -4.54
CA ALA A 115 -4.10 4.89 -4.67
C ALA A 115 -4.49 4.08 -3.41
N VAL A 116 -4.14 4.56 -2.21
CA VAL A 116 -4.53 3.92 -0.94
C VAL A 116 -6.05 3.78 -0.85
N GLY A 117 -6.79 4.84 -1.18
CA GLY A 117 -8.25 4.83 -1.18
C GLY A 117 -8.82 3.71 -2.06
N SER A 118 -8.39 3.64 -3.31
CA SER A 118 -8.84 2.59 -4.25
C SER A 118 -8.53 1.18 -3.75
N VAL A 119 -7.31 0.95 -3.27
CA VAL A 119 -6.85 -0.38 -2.86
C VAL A 119 -7.58 -0.84 -1.59
N VAL A 120 -7.80 0.06 -0.64
CA VAL A 120 -8.56 -0.24 0.59
C VAL A 120 -10.04 -0.49 0.28
N LEU A 121 -10.64 0.29 -0.62
CA LEU A 121 -12.03 0.08 -1.04
C LEU A 121 -12.21 -1.30 -1.67
N PHE A 122 -11.40 -1.63 -2.68
CA PHE A 122 -11.47 -2.95 -3.33
C PHE A 122 -11.09 -4.09 -2.37
N GLY A 123 -10.08 -3.89 -1.52
CA GLY A 123 -9.70 -4.88 -0.51
C GLY A 123 -10.80 -5.15 0.50
N THR A 124 -11.53 -4.11 0.93
CA THR A 124 -12.68 -4.26 1.84
C THR A 124 -13.87 -4.93 1.14
N LEU A 125 -14.07 -4.70 -0.17
CA LEU A 125 -15.14 -5.36 -0.93
C LEU A 125 -14.86 -6.84 -1.21
N SER A 126 -13.58 -7.23 -1.29
CA SER A 126 -13.16 -8.59 -1.62
C SER A 126 -13.16 -9.55 -0.42
N MET A 127 -13.33 -9.04 0.80
CA MET A 127 -13.16 -9.75 2.06
C MET A 127 -14.48 -9.80 2.83
#